data_AF-A0AAW2N2T3-F1
#
_entry.id   AF-A0AAW2N2T3-F1
#
_cell.length_a   1.000
_cell.length_b   1.000
_cell.length_c   1.000
_cell.angle_alpha   90.00
_cell.angle_beta   90.00
_cell.angle_gamma   90.00
#
_symmetry.space_group_name_H-M   'P 1'
#
loop_
_entity.id
_entity.type
_entity.pdbx_description
1 polymer ?
#
loop_
_entity_poly.entity_id
_entity_poly.type
_entity_poly.pdbx_seq_one_letter_code
_entity_poly.pdbx_strand_id
1 'polypeptide(L)'
;MEAFSLSSSISIASGRVTKVSNYKHGRLFSANKKSVVYCQSGNHAIKSSGISSVLTETSALISADHGPALMEGSLVLSPNGKDLDVEMHDEGLGIVKYLRGKTFLLTGATGFLGKAPDVLKIFVLIKAKNKEAASERLKNEIIHAELFTRLKQIHGKSYQAFMLSKLIPVVGNVCETNLGVDEDAAELLTEEIDVIINSAANTTFDERYDTALAINTGGPTRLMSFSKKCKKLKLFLQVSTAYVNGQRQGRIMEKPFSMGESIAAETVVCGNHQVSLPKLSVEDEIKVVLESKKTLEDDSLLQKMKELGMQRANKFGWQDTYVFTKAMGEMMIDSLRGEIPVVVIRPSVIESTYKEPFPGWMEGNRMMDPIILHYGKGQLTGFLVDPNGVLDVVPADMVVNATFAAMAKHGAGGKPECSIYQVASSVVNPLVFRDLAELLYQHFSSSPFMDPTGSPVRVPKMKLFSSMEDFSSHLWRHAIKQTGLGAFTNLDGKLSHKLESICRKSVEQAKYLAKIYESYTFYGGRIEEARDEGKRSKQLMQLQLSKMLLLISAAYCKRIIFF
;
A
#
# COMPACT_ATOMS: atom_id res chain seq x y z
N MET A 1 -41.54 -52.39 34.68
CA MET A 1 -42.84 -52.03 34.08
C MET A 1 -42.53 -50.99 33.01
N GLU A 2 -41.96 -51.46 31.90
CA GLU A 2 -42.70 -51.88 30.69
C GLU A 2 -43.46 -50.68 30.09
N ALA A 3 -42.98 -50.04 29.02
CA ALA A 3 -42.70 -50.52 27.65
C ALA A 3 -43.86 -50.19 26.70
N PHE A 4 -43.46 -49.94 25.44
CA PHE A 4 -44.15 -49.80 24.14
C PHE A 4 -43.61 -48.52 23.47
N SER A 5 -42.57 -48.47 22.61
CA SER A 5 -42.07 -49.33 21.50
C SER A 5 -43.17 -49.58 20.44
N LEU A 6 -43.04 -49.19 19.17
CA LEU A 6 -42.15 -49.78 18.14
C LEU A 6 -42.30 -48.96 16.81
N SER A 7 -41.19 -48.60 16.13
CA SER A 7 -40.63 -49.19 14.88
C SER A 7 -41.35 -48.80 13.57
N SER A 8 -40.78 -47.98 12.66
CA SER A 8 -39.75 -48.24 11.61
C SER A 8 -40.21 -49.05 10.38
N SER A 9 -40.00 -48.51 9.16
CA SER A 9 -39.76 -49.16 7.83
C SER A 9 -39.84 -48.08 6.72
N ILE A 10 -38.79 -47.65 5.98
CA ILE A 10 -37.98 -48.25 4.88
C ILE A 10 -38.55 -48.04 3.45
N SER A 11 -37.67 -47.50 2.56
CA SER A 11 -37.47 -47.66 1.10
C SER A 11 -38.19 -46.81 0.01
N ILE A 12 -37.38 -45.92 -0.61
CA ILE A 12 -36.98 -45.76 -2.04
C ILE A 12 -38.02 -45.98 -3.18
N ALA A 13 -38.22 -44.98 -4.06
CA ALA A 13 -38.06 -45.09 -5.54
C ALA A 13 -38.36 -43.81 -6.36
N SER A 14 -37.39 -43.43 -7.21
CA SER A 14 -37.46 -43.04 -8.65
C SER A 14 -38.56 -42.10 -9.21
N GLY A 15 -38.13 -40.89 -9.60
CA GLY A 15 -38.20 -40.40 -10.99
C GLY A 15 -39.48 -39.71 -11.51
N ARG A 16 -39.39 -38.40 -11.82
CA ARG A 16 -39.68 -37.84 -13.16
C ARG A 16 -39.39 -36.34 -13.23
N VAL A 17 -38.78 -35.98 -14.36
CA VAL A 17 -38.46 -34.62 -14.82
C VAL A 17 -39.74 -33.93 -15.28
N THR A 18 -39.96 -32.69 -14.84
CA THR A 18 -40.72 -31.69 -15.61
C THR A 18 -40.13 -30.30 -15.36
N LYS A 19 -39.59 -29.71 -16.44
CA LYS A 19 -39.22 -28.29 -16.53
C LYS A 19 -40.48 -27.43 -16.39
N VAL A 20 -40.48 -26.48 -15.46
CA VAL A 20 -41.15 -25.18 -15.67
C VAL A 20 -40.28 -24.09 -15.03
N SER A 21 -39.89 -23.12 -15.86
CA SER A 21 -39.20 -21.88 -15.52
C SER A 21 -40.04 -20.99 -14.61
N ASN A 22 -39.42 -20.34 -13.61
CA ASN A 22 -39.52 -18.89 -13.45
C ASN A 22 -38.55 -18.35 -12.39
N TYR A 23 -37.86 -17.28 -12.80
CA TYR A 23 -36.97 -16.45 -12.00
C TYR A 23 -37.67 -15.85 -10.78
N LYS A 24 -37.07 -15.99 -9.59
CA LYS A 24 -37.06 -14.95 -8.54
C LYS A 24 -35.77 -15.05 -7.72
N HIS A 25 -34.94 -14.01 -7.83
CA HIS A 25 -33.77 -13.80 -6.98
C HIS A 25 -34.22 -13.40 -5.57
N GLY A 26 -33.95 -14.25 -4.58
CA GLY A 26 -33.93 -13.91 -3.18
C GLY A 26 -32.58 -14.32 -2.59
N ARG A 27 -31.64 -13.39 -2.44
CA ARG A 27 -30.40 -13.63 -1.70
C ARG A 27 -30.71 -13.59 -0.21
N LEU A 28 -30.68 -14.76 0.44
CA LEU A 28 -30.55 -14.84 1.90
C LEU A 28 -29.12 -14.39 2.28
N PHE A 29 -29.03 -13.38 3.13
CA PHE A 29 -27.81 -13.01 3.82
C PHE A 29 -27.49 -14.07 4.88
N SER A 30 -26.39 -14.81 4.69
CA SER A 30 -25.81 -15.65 5.74
C SER A 30 -25.10 -14.76 6.75
N ALA A 31 -25.37 -14.99 8.04
CA ALA A 31 -24.82 -14.26 9.17
C ALA A 31 -23.28 -14.22 9.14
N ASN A 32 -22.71 -13.02 9.10
CA ASN A 32 -21.26 -12.78 9.21
C ASN A 32 -20.79 -13.08 10.64
N LYS A 33 -19.85 -14.02 10.78
CA LYS A 33 -18.97 -14.09 11.95
C LYS A 33 -18.16 -12.78 12.03
N LYS A 34 -18.35 -12.01 13.10
CA LYS A 34 -17.54 -10.82 13.40
C LYS A 34 -16.11 -11.26 13.72
N SER A 35 -15.19 -11.13 12.78
CA SER A 35 -13.75 -11.12 13.07
C SER A 35 -13.34 -9.70 13.40
N VAL A 36 -13.36 -9.33 14.68
CA VAL A 36 -12.77 -8.07 15.14
C VAL A 36 -11.26 -8.30 15.21
N VAL A 37 -10.51 -7.60 14.35
CA VAL A 37 -9.05 -7.59 14.37
C VAL A 37 -8.63 -6.33 15.12
N TYR A 38 -7.83 -6.49 16.17
CA TYR A 38 -7.28 -5.37 16.94
C TYR A 38 -5.98 -4.89 16.29
N CYS A 39 -5.95 -3.63 15.84
CA CYS A 39 -4.72 -2.99 15.42
C CYS A 39 -3.86 -2.68 16.66
N GLN A 40 -2.68 -3.27 16.75
CA GLN A 40 -1.70 -2.90 17.79
C GLN A 40 -0.88 -1.72 17.28
N SER A 41 -1.08 -0.53 17.86
CA SER A 41 -0.15 0.58 17.74
C SER A 41 0.77 0.61 18.97
N GLY A 42 2.07 0.81 18.73
CA GLY A 42 3.12 0.76 19.75
C GLY A 42 2.90 1.72 20.92
N ASN A 43 3.22 1.20 22.11
CA ASN A 43 3.28 1.94 23.37
C ASN A 43 4.30 3.07 23.31
N HIS A 44 3.85 4.32 23.20
CA HIS A 44 4.50 5.41 23.89
C HIS A 44 3.87 5.55 25.27
N ALA A 45 4.62 5.16 26.29
CA ALA A 45 4.19 5.17 27.68
C ALA A 45 3.74 6.57 28.10
N ILE A 46 2.44 6.73 28.34
CA ILE A 46 1.93 7.72 29.28
C ILE A 46 1.74 6.98 30.60
N LYS A 47 2.57 7.31 31.60
CA LYS A 47 2.40 6.84 32.98
C LYS A 47 1.03 7.31 33.47
N SER A 48 0.13 6.40 33.76
CA SER A 48 -0.89 6.62 34.78
C SER A 48 -0.92 5.44 35.74
N SER A 49 -0.69 5.78 37.00
CA SER A 49 -0.82 4.92 38.17
C SER A 49 -2.29 4.63 38.44
N GLY A 50 -2.63 3.37 38.72
CA GLY A 50 -3.96 3.01 39.22
C GLY A 50 -4.24 1.51 39.10
N ILE A 51 -4.14 0.84 40.24
CA ILE A 51 -4.43 -0.59 40.44
C ILE A 51 -5.95 -0.84 40.32
N SER A 52 -6.37 -1.87 39.60
CA SER A 52 -7.31 -2.88 40.14
C SER A 52 -7.41 -4.12 39.23
N SER A 53 -7.09 -5.24 39.86
CA SER A 53 -7.44 -6.63 39.56
C SER A 53 -8.94 -6.85 39.28
N VAL A 54 -9.28 -7.89 38.50
CA VAL A 54 -10.15 -9.03 38.90
C VAL A 54 -10.17 -10.11 37.79
N LEU A 55 -9.53 -11.22 38.15
CA LEU A 55 -9.86 -12.65 37.97
C LEU A 55 -10.41 -13.20 36.63
N THR A 56 -9.52 -14.01 36.04
CA THR A 56 -9.73 -15.31 35.42
C THR A 56 -10.68 -16.25 36.19
N GLU A 57 -11.59 -16.91 35.47
CA GLU A 57 -12.01 -18.29 35.76
C GLU A 57 -11.93 -19.09 34.45
N THR A 58 -11.04 -20.08 34.41
CA THR A 58 -11.12 -21.18 33.46
C THR A 58 -10.94 -22.45 34.29
N SER A 59 -12.00 -23.24 34.34
CA SER A 59 -12.09 -24.50 35.06
C SER A 59 -11.03 -25.48 34.54
N ALA A 60 -10.11 -25.86 35.42
CA ALA A 60 -9.20 -26.99 35.23
C ALA A 60 -9.95 -28.30 35.53
N LEU A 61 -9.89 -29.24 34.59
CA LEU A 61 -10.00 -30.67 34.89
C LEU A 61 -8.66 -31.31 34.53
N ILE A 62 -7.89 -31.55 35.58
CA ILE A 62 -6.65 -32.32 35.58
C ILE A 62 -7.05 -33.80 35.52
N SER A 63 -6.53 -34.52 34.53
CA SER A 63 -6.17 -35.92 34.72
C SER A 63 -4.70 -36.05 34.32
N ALA A 64 -3.88 -36.38 35.31
CA ALA A 64 -2.48 -36.67 35.15
C ALA A 64 -2.35 -38.14 34.75
N ASP A 65 -1.52 -38.42 33.75
CA ASP A 65 -0.80 -39.69 33.72
C ASP A 65 0.59 -39.49 33.12
N HIS A 66 1.57 -40.14 33.74
CA HIS A 66 3.00 -39.93 33.57
C HIS A 66 3.59 -40.71 32.38
N GLY A 67 4.51 -40.11 31.63
CA GLY A 67 5.46 -40.82 30.75
C GLY A 67 6.34 -39.88 29.92
N PRO A 68 7.69 -39.99 29.96
CA PRO A 68 8.58 -39.16 29.16
C PRO A 68 8.78 -39.77 27.77
N ALA A 69 8.47 -39.04 26.71
CA ALA A 69 8.84 -39.41 25.34
C ALA A 69 9.99 -38.51 24.86
N LEU A 70 11.21 -38.96 25.13
CA LEU A 70 12.39 -38.67 24.32
C LEU A 70 12.44 -39.72 23.20
N MET A 71 12.55 -39.28 21.94
CA MET A 71 13.39 -39.85 20.87
C MET A 71 13.08 -39.07 19.57
N GLU A 72 14.00 -38.27 19.04
CA GLU A 72 15.21 -38.64 18.30
C GLU A 72 14.93 -38.63 16.78
N GLY A 73 15.54 -37.67 16.10
CA GLY A 73 15.62 -37.58 14.64
C GLY A 73 17.10 -37.45 14.27
N SER A 74 17.83 -38.53 14.50
CA SER A 74 19.25 -38.66 14.18
C SER A 74 19.49 -38.58 12.67
N LEU A 75 20.48 -37.76 12.30
CA LEU A 75 21.16 -37.81 11.01
C LEU A 75 21.85 -39.18 10.90
N VAL A 76 21.27 -40.10 10.14
CA VAL A 76 21.97 -41.32 9.71
C VAL A 76 22.75 -40.97 8.44
N LEU A 77 24.06 -40.82 8.59
CA LEU A 77 25.02 -40.91 7.48
C LEU A 77 25.11 -42.38 7.07
N SER A 78 24.59 -42.74 5.91
CA SER A 78 24.93 -44.01 5.26
C SER A 78 26.29 -43.88 4.57
N PRO A 79 27.25 -44.78 4.83
CA PRO A 79 28.49 -44.85 4.08
C PRO A 79 28.23 -45.68 2.83
N ASN A 80 27.82 -45.04 1.74
CA ASN A 80 28.11 -45.44 0.36
C ASN A 80 27.47 -44.46 -0.61
N GLY A 81 28.32 -43.87 -1.46
CA GLY A 81 27.96 -42.81 -2.39
C GLY A 81 26.88 -43.23 -3.39
N LYS A 82 25.86 -42.38 -3.48
CA LYS A 82 25.16 -41.93 -4.69
C LYS A 82 24.20 -40.83 -4.24
N ASP A 83 24.46 -39.61 -4.69
CA ASP A 83 23.55 -38.48 -4.52
C ASP A 83 22.20 -38.85 -5.14
N LEU A 84 21.23 -39.14 -4.28
CA LEU A 84 19.82 -39.21 -4.67
C LEU A 84 19.28 -37.79 -4.52
N ASP A 85 19.27 -37.05 -5.62
CA ASP A 85 18.45 -35.85 -5.78
C ASP A 85 16.99 -36.25 -5.50
N VAL A 86 16.54 -36.00 -4.27
CA VAL A 86 15.12 -36.02 -3.96
C VAL A 86 14.54 -34.77 -4.60
N GLU A 87 14.09 -34.89 -5.85
CA GLU A 87 13.22 -33.90 -6.48
C GLU A 87 11.94 -33.78 -5.64
N MET A 88 11.94 -32.82 -4.72
CA MET A 88 10.69 -32.30 -4.20
C MET A 88 9.95 -31.66 -5.37
N HIS A 89 8.89 -32.32 -5.85
CA HIS A 89 7.89 -31.70 -6.71
C HIS A 89 7.31 -30.47 -6.00
N ASP A 90 7.87 -29.30 -6.29
CA ASP A 90 7.39 -28.01 -5.81
C ASP A 90 6.24 -27.56 -6.72
N GLU A 91 5.01 -27.93 -6.39
CA GLU A 91 3.79 -27.49 -7.09
C GLU A 91 3.48 -25.99 -6.89
N GLY A 92 4.40 -25.21 -6.31
CA GLY A 92 4.31 -23.76 -6.17
C GLY A 92 4.82 -22.99 -7.39
N LEU A 93 4.65 -21.67 -7.40
CA LEU A 93 5.18 -20.77 -8.44
C LEU A 93 6.72 -20.64 -8.44
N GLY A 94 7.43 -21.49 -7.70
CA GLY A 94 8.88 -21.46 -7.60
C GLY A 94 9.44 -20.17 -7.00
N ILE A 95 8.66 -19.39 -6.24
CA ILE A 95 9.08 -18.09 -5.68
C ILE A 95 10.33 -18.25 -4.82
N VAL A 96 10.33 -19.21 -3.89
CA VAL A 96 11.48 -19.48 -3.01
C VAL A 96 12.68 -19.95 -3.83
N LYS A 97 12.46 -20.88 -4.78
CA LYS A 97 13.50 -21.37 -5.70
C LYS A 97 14.12 -20.24 -6.51
N TYR A 98 13.31 -19.28 -6.98
CA TYR A 98 13.78 -18.12 -7.70
C TYR A 98 14.60 -17.20 -6.79
N LEU A 99 14.09 -16.80 -5.63
CA LEU A 99 14.77 -15.84 -4.76
C LEU A 99 16.08 -16.38 -4.17
N ARG A 100 16.20 -17.71 -4.04
CA ARG A 100 17.35 -18.37 -3.42
C ARG A 100 18.66 -17.98 -4.09
N GLY A 101 19.63 -17.55 -3.27
CA GLY A 101 20.99 -17.25 -3.73
C GLY A 101 21.12 -15.99 -4.61
N LYS A 102 20.04 -15.22 -4.81
CA LYS A 102 20.07 -13.98 -5.58
C LYS A 102 20.50 -12.78 -4.75
N THR A 103 21.11 -11.83 -5.43
CA THR A 103 21.50 -10.53 -4.88
C THR A 103 20.60 -9.42 -5.39
N PHE A 104 20.14 -8.56 -4.49
CA PHE A 104 19.18 -7.50 -4.78
C PHE A 104 19.79 -6.13 -4.57
N LEU A 105 19.45 -5.16 -5.42
CA LEU A 105 19.53 -3.74 -5.09
C LEU A 105 18.12 -3.21 -4.88
N LEU A 106 17.89 -2.60 -3.71
CA LEU A 106 16.61 -2.02 -3.37
C LEU A 106 16.76 -0.54 -3.05
N THR A 107 15.92 0.27 -3.70
CA THR A 107 15.76 1.69 -3.39
C THR A 107 14.47 1.91 -2.60
N GLY A 108 14.40 2.99 -1.82
CA GLY A 108 13.18 3.29 -1.03
C GLY A 108 12.94 2.35 0.16
N ALA A 109 13.90 1.48 0.49
CA ALA A 109 13.78 0.48 1.56
C ALA A 109 13.55 1.06 2.95
N THR A 110 14.00 2.30 3.18
CA THR A 110 13.70 3.03 4.41
C THR A 110 12.19 3.15 4.62
N GLY A 111 11.36 3.01 3.58
CA GLY A 111 9.90 2.97 3.67
C GLY A 111 9.25 1.65 4.06
N PHE A 112 10.01 0.59 4.37
CA PHE A 112 9.64 -0.77 4.86
C PHE A 112 10.13 -1.97 4.02
N LEU A 113 11.35 -2.39 4.23
CA LEU A 113 11.78 -3.73 3.84
C LEU A 113 11.05 -4.79 4.68
N GLY A 114 10.80 -5.98 4.13
CA GLY A 114 10.56 -7.17 4.95
C GLY A 114 11.31 -8.39 4.44
N LYS A 115 10.84 -9.60 4.78
CA LYS A 115 11.71 -10.79 4.80
C LYS A 115 11.92 -11.45 3.44
N ALA A 116 13.09 -12.05 3.21
CA ALA A 116 13.23 -13.28 2.42
C ALA A 116 14.38 -14.08 3.02
N PRO A 117 14.14 -15.28 3.58
CA PRO A 117 15.18 -16.00 4.33
C PRO A 117 16.32 -16.52 3.43
N ASP A 118 16.03 -16.79 2.16
CA ASP A 118 16.93 -17.54 1.27
C ASP A 118 17.70 -16.67 0.25
N VAL A 119 17.53 -15.33 0.28
CA VAL A 119 18.30 -14.43 -0.58
C VAL A 119 19.76 -14.36 -0.12
N LEU A 120 20.69 -14.13 -1.05
CA LEU A 120 22.11 -14.03 -0.74
C LEU A 120 22.40 -12.75 0.03
N LYS A 121 22.16 -11.60 -0.61
CA LYS A 121 22.40 -10.25 -0.09
C LYS A 121 21.36 -9.27 -0.65
N ILE A 122 21.07 -8.22 0.12
CA ILE A 122 20.25 -7.09 -0.31
C ILE A 122 21.05 -5.83 -0.05
N PHE A 123 21.50 -5.19 -1.13
CA PHE A 123 22.04 -3.85 -1.12
C PHE A 123 20.89 -2.85 -0.97
N VAL A 124 20.95 -2.06 0.09
CA VAL A 124 19.90 -1.10 0.45
C VAL A 124 20.41 0.30 0.18
N LEU A 125 19.90 0.95 -0.86
CA LEU A 125 20.29 2.33 -1.21
C LEU A 125 19.66 3.31 -0.21
N ILE A 126 20.48 4.02 0.55
CA ILE A 126 20.08 4.94 1.60
C ILE A 126 20.70 6.31 1.36
N LYS A 127 19.86 7.33 1.27
CA LYS A 127 20.29 8.73 1.24
C LYS A 127 20.88 9.14 2.58
N ALA A 128 22.19 9.20 2.70
CA ALA A 128 22.89 9.55 3.93
C ALA A 128 24.13 10.39 3.64
N LYS A 129 24.71 11.01 4.67
CA LYS A 129 25.94 11.80 4.54
C LYS A 129 27.19 10.92 4.37
N ASN A 130 27.19 9.74 4.99
CA ASN A 130 28.30 8.80 5.01
C ASN A 130 27.79 7.38 5.34
N LYS A 131 28.71 6.40 5.32
CA LYS A 131 28.41 4.97 5.52
C LYS A 131 27.91 4.69 6.94
N GLU A 132 28.39 5.43 7.92
CA GLU A 132 27.97 5.35 9.33
C GLU A 132 26.51 5.77 9.49
N ALA A 133 26.14 6.93 8.94
CA ALA A 133 24.77 7.43 8.96
C ALA A 133 23.82 6.52 8.18
N ALA A 134 24.26 5.95 7.04
CA ALA A 134 23.45 4.96 6.31
C ALA A 134 23.20 3.69 7.16
N SER A 135 24.23 3.22 7.86
CA SER A 135 24.14 2.04 8.74
C SER A 135 23.24 2.30 9.95
N GLU A 136 23.31 3.49 10.53
CA GLU A 136 22.42 3.90 11.63
C GLU A 136 20.96 3.97 11.16
N ARG A 137 20.70 4.57 9.99
CA ARG A 137 19.36 4.60 9.38
C ARG A 137 18.84 3.20 9.09
N LEU A 138 19.66 2.31 8.55
CA LEU A 138 19.30 0.90 8.35
C LEU A 138 18.88 0.23 9.67
N LYS A 139 19.64 0.46 10.74
CA LYS A 139 19.32 -0.11 12.06
C LYS A 139 17.99 0.43 12.61
N ASN A 140 17.87 1.76 12.65
CA ASN A 140 16.74 2.44 13.29
C ASN A 140 15.44 2.31 12.49
N GLU A 141 15.50 2.44 11.17
CA GLU A 141 14.31 2.46 10.32
C GLU A 141 13.87 1.07 9.84
N ILE A 142 14.78 0.08 9.83
CA ILE A 142 14.49 -1.27 9.30
C ILE A 142 14.70 -2.33 10.38
N ILE A 143 15.93 -2.52 10.88
CA ILE A 143 16.24 -3.66 11.77
C ILE A 143 15.45 -3.60 13.09
N HIS A 144 15.17 -2.39 13.60
CA HIS A 144 14.41 -2.21 14.84
C HIS A 144 12.90 -2.08 14.62
N ALA A 145 12.41 -2.14 13.38
CA ALA A 145 10.98 -2.01 13.11
C ALA A 145 10.19 -3.22 13.65
N GLU A 146 9.00 -2.96 14.21
CA GLU A 146 8.11 -3.98 14.79
C GLU A 146 7.69 -5.06 13.77
N LEU A 147 7.71 -4.73 12.48
CA LEU A 147 7.50 -5.67 11.37
C LEU A 147 8.36 -6.94 11.50
N PHE A 148 9.57 -6.78 12.04
CA PHE A 148 10.53 -7.88 12.19
C PHE A 148 10.41 -8.61 13.53
N THR A 149 9.38 -8.35 14.34
CA THR A 149 9.20 -9.01 15.65
C THR A 149 9.22 -10.53 15.54
N ARG A 150 8.53 -11.09 14.54
CA ARG A 150 8.54 -12.54 14.30
C ARG A 150 9.92 -13.08 13.91
N LEU A 151 10.70 -12.31 13.15
CA LEU A 151 12.10 -12.65 12.83
C LEU A 151 12.99 -12.59 14.06
N LYS A 152 12.80 -11.56 14.88
CA LYS A 152 13.51 -11.39 16.15
C LYS A 152 13.22 -12.55 17.11
N GLN A 153 11.98 -13.04 17.16
CA GLN A 153 11.62 -14.24 17.92
C GLN A 153 12.31 -15.50 17.40
N ILE A 154 12.35 -15.71 16.08
CA ILE A 154 12.99 -16.89 15.46
C ILE A 154 14.50 -16.91 15.68
N HIS A 155 15.19 -15.79 15.46
CA HIS A 155 16.64 -15.72 15.54
C HIS A 155 17.18 -15.37 16.94
N GLY A 156 16.32 -14.94 17.87
CA GLY A 156 16.69 -14.58 19.23
C GLY A 156 17.87 -13.62 19.28
N LYS A 157 18.92 -14.00 20.02
CA LYS A 157 20.16 -13.21 20.16
C LYS A 157 20.90 -13.00 18.84
N SER A 158 20.74 -13.91 17.87
CA SER A 158 21.38 -13.84 16.57
C SER A 158 20.63 -12.96 15.56
N TYR A 159 19.49 -12.36 15.93
CA TYR A 159 18.66 -11.57 15.02
C TYR A 159 19.41 -10.42 14.34
N GLN A 160 20.14 -9.61 15.10
CA GLN A 160 20.87 -8.48 14.52
C GLN A 160 21.99 -8.94 13.59
N ALA A 161 22.76 -9.96 13.99
CA ALA A 161 23.80 -10.55 13.15
C ALA A 161 23.21 -11.14 11.86
N PHE A 162 22.08 -11.83 11.95
CA PHE A 162 21.35 -12.34 10.79
C PHE A 162 20.91 -11.21 9.86
N MET A 163 20.28 -10.16 10.38
CA MET A 163 19.83 -9.03 9.56
C MET A 163 21.01 -8.32 8.88
N LEU A 164 22.09 -8.05 9.60
CA LEU A 164 23.29 -7.42 9.05
C LEU A 164 24.04 -8.30 8.05
N SER A 165 23.93 -9.63 8.16
CA SER A 165 24.48 -10.55 7.15
C SER A 165 23.73 -10.51 5.82
N LYS A 166 22.46 -10.06 5.84
CA LYS A 166 21.59 -10.00 4.67
C LYS A 166 21.47 -8.59 4.09
N LEU A 167 21.52 -7.56 4.93
CA LEU A 167 21.26 -6.17 4.56
C LEU A 167 22.57 -5.36 4.53
N ILE A 168 22.93 -4.88 3.35
CA ILE A 168 24.15 -4.09 3.12
C ILE A 168 23.74 -2.66 2.80
N PRO A 169 23.95 -1.68 3.70
CA PRO A 169 23.61 -0.29 3.42
C PRO A 169 24.58 0.27 2.37
N VAL A 170 24.04 0.92 1.35
CA VAL A 170 24.79 1.63 0.31
C VAL A 170 24.39 3.10 0.36
N VAL A 171 25.36 4.00 0.55
CA VAL A 171 25.12 5.44 0.50
C VAL A 171 24.81 5.82 -0.94
N GLY A 172 23.67 6.48 -1.15
CA GLY A 172 23.35 7.03 -2.47
C GLY A 172 21.97 7.66 -2.54
N ASN A 173 21.70 8.30 -3.67
CA ASN A 173 20.51 9.06 -3.95
C ASN A 173 20.10 8.86 -5.41
N VAL A 174 18.89 8.32 -5.64
CA VAL A 174 18.34 8.12 -6.99
C VAL A 174 18.20 9.43 -7.78
N CYS A 175 18.25 10.59 -7.11
CA CYS A 175 18.26 11.90 -7.73
C CYS A 175 19.60 12.29 -8.39
N GLU A 176 20.68 11.57 -8.11
CA GLU A 176 22.04 11.94 -8.50
C GLU A 176 22.60 11.03 -9.60
N THR A 177 23.57 11.56 -10.36
CA THR A 177 24.29 10.81 -11.38
C THR A 177 24.93 9.56 -10.78
N ASN A 178 24.88 8.44 -11.51
CA ASN A 178 25.32 7.13 -11.02
C ASN A 178 24.71 6.77 -9.65
N LEU A 179 23.49 7.22 -9.36
CA LEU A 179 22.79 7.01 -8.08
C LEU A 179 23.48 7.61 -6.85
N GLY A 180 24.45 8.51 -7.03
CA GLY A 180 25.25 9.06 -5.93
C GLY A 180 26.06 8.02 -5.17
N VAL A 181 26.30 6.84 -5.77
CA VAL A 181 27.17 5.80 -5.18
C VAL A 181 28.63 6.07 -5.54
N ASP A 182 29.55 5.78 -4.62
CA ASP A 182 30.99 5.82 -4.88
C ASP A 182 31.42 4.77 -5.91
N GLU A 183 32.59 4.96 -6.54
CA GLU A 183 33.05 4.11 -7.66
C GLU A 183 33.22 2.64 -7.25
N ASP A 184 33.83 2.39 -6.08
CA ASP A 184 34.02 1.03 -5.55
C ASP A 184 32.68 0.32 -5.31
N ALA A 185 31.72 1.02 -4.71
CA ALA A 185 30.37 0.51 -4.50
C ALA A 185 29.65 0.28 -5.84
N ALA A 186 29.80 1.18 -6.80
CA ALA A 186 29.20 1.04 -8.12
C ALA A 186 29.72 -0.21 -8.85
N GLU A 187 31.03 -0.44 -8.83
CA GLU A 187 31.66 -1.62 -9.43
C GLU A 187 31.10 -2.90 -8.80
N LEU A 188 31.15 -2.99 -7.47
CA LEU A 188 30.59 -4.13 -6.71
C LEU A 188 29.12 -4.42 -7.09
N LEU A 189 28.30 -3.37 -7.14
CA LEU A 189 26.88 -3.49 -7.49
C LEU A 189 26.71 -3.99 -8.93
N THR A 190 27.44 -3.44 -9.90
CA THR A 190 27.35 -3.86 -11.30
C THR A 190 27.80 -5.31 -11.55
N GLU A 191 28.68 -5.85 -10.70
CA GLU A 191 29.13 -7.24 -10.76
C GLU A 191 28.20 -8.23 -10.05
N GLU A 192 27.54 -7.83 -8.96
CA GLU A 192 26.82 -8.77 -8.07
C GLU A 192 25.30 -8.80 -8.26
N ILE A 193 24.64 -7.73 -8.73
CA ILE A 193 23.17 -7.64 -8.68
C ILE A 193 22.48 -8.57 -9.70
N ASP A 194 21.57 -9.41 -9.21
CA ASP A 194 20.63 -10.19 -10.02
C ASP A 194 19.31 -9.44 -10.28
N VAL A 195 18.82 -8.67 -9.29
CA VAL A 195 17.52 -8.02 -9.36
C VAL A 195 17.58 -6.61 -8.78
N ILE A 196 17.05 -5.64 -9.53
CA ILE A 196 16.86 -4.27 -9.02
C ILE A 196 15.38 -4.08 -8.71
N ILE A 197 15.08 -3.62 -7.50
CA ILE A 197 13.73 -3.21 -7.08
C ILE A 197 13.74 -1.71 -6.84
N ASN A 198 13.11 -0.96 -7.75
CA ASN A 198 12.92 0.46 -7.58
C ASN A 198 11.60 0.76 -6.87
N SER A 199 11.73 1.14 -5.60
CA SER A 199 10.63 1.50 -4.71
C SER A 199 10.74 2.94 -4.22
N ALA A 200 11.83 3.65 -4.51
CA ALA A 200 11.98 5.05 -4.16
C ALA A 200 10.98 5.93 -4.92
N ALA A 201 10.25 6.75 -4.18
CA ALA A 201 9.30 7.71 -4.72
C ALA A 201 9.09 8.87 -3.75
N ASN A 202 8.58 9.98 -4.26
CA ASN A 202 7.88 10.97 -3.47
C ASN A 202 6.38 10.79 -3.71
N THR A 203 5.64 10.53 -2.64
CA THR A 203 4.20 10.21 -2.64
C THR A 203 3.31 11.37 -2.20
N THR A 204 3.88 12.54 -1.94
CA THR A 204 3.14 13.73 -1.53
C THR A 204 2.38 14.30 -2.73
N PHE A 205 1.04 14.32 -2.65
CA PHE A 205 0.17 14.74 -3.76
C PHE A 205 0.33 16.22 -4.13
N ASP A 206 0.66 17.07 -3.15
CA ASP A 206 0.93 18.48 -3.33
C ASP A 206 2.44 18.81 -3.25
N GLU A 207 3.32 17.89 -3.64
CA GLU A 207 4.76 18.17 -3.73
C GLU A 207 5.08 19.18 -4.83
N ARG A 208 6.20 19.89 -4.66
CA ARG A 208 6.79 20.70 -5.72
C ARG A 208 7.07 19.85 -6.96
N TYR A 209 6.68 20.37 -8.11
CA TYR A 209 6.84 19.63 -9.37
C TYR A 209 8.28 19.23 -9.67
N ASP A 210 9.25 20.13 -9.41
CA ASP A 210 10.66 19.85 -9.64
C ASP A 210 11.19 18.68 -8.81
N THR A 211 10.76 18.59 -7.56
CA THR A 211 11.14 17.54 -6.62
C THR A 211 10.50 16.22 -7.01
N ALA A 212 9.20 16.23 -7.33
CA ALA A 212 8.47 15.06 -7.79
C ALA A 212 9.03 14.51 -9.11
N LEU A 213 9.32 15.38 -10.08
CA LEU A 213 9.90 15.00 -11.37
C LEU A 213 11.31 14.41 -11.20
N ALA A 214 12.15 15.02 -10.37
CA ALA A 214 13.52 14.55 -10.13
C ALA A 214 13.56 13.12 -9.58
N ILE A 215 12.65 12.76 -8.66
CA ILE A 215 12.62 11.45 -8.00
C ILE A 215 11.76 10.42 -8.73
N ASN A 216 10.52 10.75 -9.12
CA ASN A 216 9.57 9.79 -9.68
C ASN A 216 9.79 9.54 -11.18
N THR A 217 10.38 10.49 -11.89
CA THR A 217 10.70 10.35 -13.33
C THR A 217 12.20 10.19 -13.53
N GLY A 218 12.99 11.15 -13.05
CA GLY A 218 14.45 11.09 -13.19
C GLY A 218 15.09 9.92 -12.43
N GLY A 219 14.54 9.54 -11.28
CA GLY A 219 15.05 8.43 -10.46
C GLY A 219 15.03 7.11 -11.21
N PRO A 220 13.86 6.64 -11.71
CA PRO A 220 13.79 5.48 -12.58
C PRO A 220 14.68 5.58 -13.83
N THR A 221 14.75 6.75 -14.48
CA THR A 221 15.64 6.96 -15.65
C THR A 221 17.10 6.66 -15.32
N ARG A 222 17.60 7.18 -14.19
CA ARG A 222 18.99 6.95 -13.76
C ARG A 222 19.22 5.53 -13.29
N LEU A 223 18.25 4.92 -12.60
CA LEU A 223 18.29 3.52 -12.21
C LEU A 223 18.32 2.58 -13.42
N MET A 224 17.52 2.85 -14.46
CA MET A 224 17.54 2.07 -15.69
C MET A 224 18.86 2.26 -16.45
N SER A 225 19.43 3.46 -16.43
CA SER A 225 20.78 3.69 -16.98
C SER A 225 21.86 2.92 -16.21
N PHE A 226 21.74 2.83 -14.88
CA PHE A 226 22.64 2.04 -14.04
C PHE A 226 22.45 0.53 -14.27
N SER A 227 21.20 0.07 -14.42
CA SER A 227 20.88 -1.34 -14.60
C SER A 227 21.47 -1.92 -15.88
N LYS A 228 21.61 -1.12 -16.94
CA LYS A 228 22.32 -1.50 -18.18
C LYS A 228 23.80 -1.83 -17.98
N LYS A 229 24.41 -1.34 -16.90
CA LYS A 229 25.81 -1.66 -16.55
C LYS A 229 25.93 -2.96 -15.75
N CYS A 230 24.82 -3.50 -15.22
CA CYS A 230 24.83 -4.67 -14.35
C CYS A 230 24.96 -5.96 -15.17
N LYS A 231 26.03 -6.72 -14.96
CA LYS A 231 26.39 -7.88 -15.80
C LYS A 231 25.50 -9.11 -15.58
N LYS A 232 24.91 -9.24 -14.40
CA LYS A 232 24.11 -10.41 -13.98
C LYS A 232 22.62 -10.12 -13.85
N LEU A 233 22.18 -8.92 -14.27
CA LEU A 233 20.82 -8.49 -14.06
C LEU A 233 19.82 -9.38 -14.82
N LYS A 234 18.88 -9.94 -14.06
CA LYS A 234 17.81 -10.81 -14.56
C LYS A 234 16.46 -10.12 -14.59
N LEU A 235 16.26 -9.10 -13.77
CA LEU A 235 14.97 -8.41 -13.66
C LEU A 235 15.14 -7.00 -13.09
N PHE A 236 14.45 -6.04 -13.69
CA PHE A 236 14.20 -4.73 -13.11
C PHE A 236 12.72 -4.63 -12.69
N LEU A 237 12.47 -4.43 -11.39
CA LEU A 237 11.13 -4.22 -10.88
C LEU A 237 10.89 -2.76 -10.53
N GLN A 238 9.87 -2.17 -11.14
CA GLN A 238 9.39 -0.84 -10.82
C GLN A 238 8.13 -0.91 -9.97
N VAL A 239 8.15 -0.21 -8.85
CA VAL A 239 6.93 0.07 -8.09
C VAL A 239 6.30 1.38 -8.56
N SER A 240 5.09 1.30 -9.07
CA SER A 240 4.28 2.44 -9.52
C SER A 240 3.00 2.54 -8.68
N THR A 241 1.88 2.96 -9.27
CA THR A 241 0.56 3.05 -8.65
C THR A 241 -0.51 2.77 -9.71
N ALA A 242 -1.66 2.19 -9.36
CA ALA A 242 -2.78 2.02 -10.29
C ALA A 242 -3.38 3.35 -10.74
N TYR A 243 -3.11 4.45 -10.03
CA TYR A 243 -3.61 5.77 -10.35
C TYR A 243 -2.81 6.50 -11.45
N VAL A 244 -1.72 5.91 -11.96
CA VAL A 244 -1.09 6.37 -13.22
C VAL A 244 -2.08 6.31 -14.39
N ASN A 245 -3.17 5.57 -14.26
CA ASN A 245 -4.28 5.58 -15.21
C ASN A 245 -5.07 6.91 -15.22
N GLY A 246 -4.65 7.90 -14.42
CA GLY A 246 -5.14 9.27 -14.45
C GLY A 246 -6.66 9.35 -14.37
N GLN A 247 -7.24 10.26 -15.15
CA GLN A 247 -8.69 10.54 -15.15
C GLN A 247 -9.54 9.52 -15.93
N ARG A 248 -8.99 8.36 -16.34
CA ARG A 248 -9.74 7.31 -17.05
C ARG A 248 -10.96 6.85 -16.23
N GLN A 249 -12.03 6.53 -16.94
CA GLN A 249 -13.32 6.11 -16.37
C GLN A 249 -13.66 4.67 -16.75
N GLY A 250 -14.52 4.02 -15.97
CA GLY A 250 -14.96 2.66 -16.25
C GLY A 250 -13.85 1.63 -16.03
N ARG A 251 -13.89 0.51 -16.75
CA ARG A 251 -12.97 -0.60 -16.54
C ARG A 251 -11.61 -0.33 -17.18
N ILE A 252 -10.53 -0.43 -16.40
CA ILE A 252 -9.18 -0.04 -16.80
C ILE A 252 -8.27 -1.27 -16.82
N MET A 253 -7.78 -1.59 -18.02
CA MET A 253 -6.88 -2.72 -18.27
C MET A 253 -5.41 -2.37 -17.96
N GLU A 254 -4.61 -3.41 -17.68
CA GLU A 254 -3.16 -3.33 -17.70
C GLU A 254 -2.66 -2.95 -19.10
N LYS A 255 -2.13 -1.73 -19.22
CA LYS A 255 -1.53 -1.22 -20.46
C LYS A 255 -0.26 -0.43 -20.15
N PRO A 256 0.83 -0.63 -20.92
CA PRO A 256 2.03 0.20 -20.81
C PRO A 256 1.74 1.63 -21.27
N PHE A 257 2.59 2.56 -20.81
CA PHE A 257 2.63 3.91 -21.33
C PHE A 257 3.80 4.03 -22.30
N SER A 258 3.51 4.50 -23.50
CA SER A 258 4.52 4.83 -24.50
C SER A 258 4.87 6.32 -24.43
N MET A 259 6.10 6.67 -24.82
CA MET A 259 6.51 8.07 -24.97
C MET A 259 5.55 8.82 -25.89
N GLY A 260 5.16 10.03 -25.51
CA GLY A 260 4.22 10.86 -26.27
C GLY A 260 2.75 10.70 -25.89
N GLU A 261 2.37 9.64 -25.17
CA GLU A 261 0.99 9.40 -24.76
C GLU A 261 0.53 10.37 -23.66
N SER A 262 -0.74 10.79 -23.73
CA SER A 262 -1.41 11.53 -22.67
C SER A 262 -2.84 11.06 -22.54
N ILE A 263 -3.38 11.02 -21.33
CA ILE A 263 -4.75 10.56 -21.07
C ILE A 263 -5.76 11.57 -21.62
N ALA A 264 -5.42 12.87 -21.60
CA ALA A 264 -6.22 13.91 -22.24
C ALA A 264 -6.41 13.64 -23.75
N ALA A 265 -5.43 13.01 -24.41
CA ALA A 265 -5.55 12.63 -25.81
C ALA A 265 -6.57 11.50 -26.05
N GLU A 266 -6.80 10.62 -25.09
CA GLU A 266 -7.74 9.48 -25.21
C GLU A 266 -9.20 9.95 -25.19
N THR A 267 -9.52 10.97 -24.39
CA THR A 267 -10.90 11.47 -24.21
C THR A 267 -11.45 12.18 -25.45
N VAL A 268 -10.59 12.78 -26.27
CA VAL A 268 -11.00 13.59 -27.44
C VAL A 268 -11.32 12.74 -28.67
N VAL A 269 -10.85 11.49 -28.72
CA VAL A 269 -11.06 10.58 -29.87
C VAL A 269 -12.53 10.20 -30.08
N CYS A 270 -13.42 10.45 -29.11
CA CYS A 270 -14.87 10.24 -29.25
C CYS A 270 -15.62 11.39 -29.94
N GLY A 271 -14.97 12.49 -30.33
CA GLY A 271 -15.56 13.58 -31.10
C GLY A 271 -14.91 13.70 -32.48
N ASN A 272 -15.71 13.88 -33.54
CA ASN A 272 -15.29 13.94 -34.95
C ASN A 272 -14.38 15.16 -35.32
N HIS A 273 -13.59 15.72 -34.40
CA HIS A 273 -12.68 16.84 -34.68
C HIS A 273 -11.27 16.49 -34.22
N GLN A 274 -10.35 16.43 -35.19
CA GLN A 274 -8.93 16.14 -34.99
C GLN A 274 -8.25 17.38 -34.39
N VAL A 275 -8.50 17.65 -33.11
CA VAL A 275 -7.74 18.64 -32.34
C VAL A 275 -6.31 18.12 -32.19
N SER A 276 -5.29 18.95 -32.44
CA SER A 276 -3.90 18.58 -32.18
C SER A 276 -3.69 18.42 -30.68
N LEU A 277 -3.68 17.16 -30.23
CA LEU A 277 -3.55 16.82 -28.82
C LEU A 277 -2.10 17.07 -28.36
N PRO A 278 -1.89 17.60 -27.14
CA PRO A 278 -0.55 17.82 -26.65
C PRO A 278 0.12 16.46 -26.39
N LYS A 279 1.11 16.14 -27.22
CA LYS A 279 2.02 15.02 -26.98
C LYS A 279 2.81 15.31 -25.71
N LEU A 280 2.92 14.32 -24.83
CA LEU A 280 3.72 14.46 -23.61
C LEU A 280 5.19 14.16 -23.94
N SER A 281 6.05 15.13 -23.65
CA SER A 281 7.50 15.02 -23.81
C SER A 281 8.14 15.24 -22.45
N VAL A 282 8.80 14.20 -21.92
CA VAL A 282 9.43 14.26 -20.59
C VAL A 282 10.57 15.29 -20.59
N GLU A 283 11.30 15.39 -21.70
CA GLU A 283 12.35 16.38 -21.93
C GLU A 283 11.80 17.81 -21.88
N ASP A 284 10.65 18.06 -22.49
CA ASP A 284 10.01 19.38 -22.45
C ASP A 284 9.51 19.72 -21.04
N GLU A 285 8.98 18.74 -20.30
CA GLU A 285 8.60 18.94 -18.89
C GLU A 285 9.81 19.30 -18.02
N ILE A 286 10.94 18.63 -18.22
CA ILE A 286 12.20 18.95 -17.53
C ILE A 286 12.64 20.39 -17.89
N LYS A 287 12.57 20.76 -19.17
CA LYS A 287 12.92 22.11 -19.63
C LYS A 287 12.03 23.18 -19.00
N VAL A 288 10.71 22.96 -18.96
CA VAL A 288 9.74 23.85 -18.32
C VAL A 288 10.09 24.07 -16.84
N VAL A 289 10.44 23.01 -16.11
CA VAL A 289 10.86 23.12 -14.71
C VAL A 289 12.15 23.92 -14.57
N LEU A 290 13.15 23.67 -15.41
CA LEU A 290 14.44 24.38 -15.37
C LEU A 290 14.30 25.87 -15.68
N GLU A 291 13.49 26.23 -16.67
CA GLU A 291 13.21 27.62 -17.03
C GLU A 291 12.43 28.34 -15.92
N SER A 292 11.41 27.67 -15.37
CA SER A 292 10.63 28.21 -14.25
C SER A 292 11.48 28.42 -12.99
N LYS A 293 12.50 27.60 -12.74
CA LYS A 293 13.43 27.84 -11.62
C LYS A 293 14.30 29.08 -11.80
N LYS A 294 14.64 29.45 -13.04
CA LYS A 294 15.49 30.62 -13.32
C LYS A 294 14.75 31.94 -13.15
N THR A 295 13.42 31.93 -13.31
CA THR A 295 12.58 33.14 -13.31
C THR A 295 11.95 33.43 -11.95
N LEU A 296 12.05 32.52 -10.98
CA LEU A 296 11.36 32.61 -9.70
C LEU A 296 12.33 32.90 -8.54
N GLU A 297 11.97 33.88 -7.72
CA GLU A 297 12.61 34.14 -6.42
C GLU A 297 12.27 33.03 -5.40
N ASP A 298 13.23 32.71 -4.52
CA ASP A 298 13.19 31.56 -3.60
C ASP A 298 11.92 31.49 -2.73
N ASP A 299 11.44 32.63 -2.22
CA ASP A 299 10.28 32.69 -1.31
C ASP A 299 8.95 32.30 -1.99
N SER A 300 8.83 32.51 -3.30
CA SER A 300 7.62 32.15 -4.08
C SER A 300 7.73 30.81 -4.81
N LEU A 301 8.94 30.23 -4.86
CA LEU A 301 9.25 29.04 -5.65
C LEU A 301 8.44 27.82 -5.21
N LEU A 302 8.29 27.62 -3.89
CA LEU A 302 7.59 26.48 -3.31
C LEU A 302 6.16 26.38 -3.84
N GLN A 303 5.37 27.44 -3.65
CA GLN A 303 3.94 27.46 -3.99
C GLN A 303 3.73 27.39 -5.52
N LYS A 304 4.51 28.18 -6.28
CA LYS A 304 4.43 28.17 -7.74
C LYS A 304 4.81 26.83 -8.35
N MET A 305 5.76 26.09 -7.77
CA MET A 305 6.13 24.75 -8.23
C MET A 305 5.06 23.70 -7.94
N LYS A 306 4.31 23.84 -6.84
CA LYS A 306 3.15 22.98 -6.56
C LYS A 306 2.03 23.23 -7.58
N GLU A 307 1.72 24.50 -7.82
CA GLU A 307 0.71 24.92 -8.79
C GLU A 307 1.07 24.50 -10.21
N LEU A 308 2.32 24.69 -10.62
CA LEU A 308 2.81 24.26 -11.93
C LEU A 308 2.62 22.75 -12.13
N GLY A 309 3.04 21.92 -11.17
CA GLY A 309 2.88 20.46 -11.26
C GLY A 309 1.41 20.06 -11.44
N MET A 310 0.51 20.69 -10.69
CA MET A 310 -0.92 20.46 -10.79
C MET A 310 -1.49 20.89 -12.14
N GLN A 311 -1.06 22.04 -12.67
CA GLN A 311 -1.46 22.52 -13.99
C GLN A 311 -0.98 21.58 -15.09
N ARG A 312 0.28 21.10 -15.01
CA ARG A 312 0.83 20.14 -15.99
C ARG A 312 0.09 18.80 -15.94
N ALA A 313 -0.12 18.24 -14.75
CA ALA A 313 -0.85 16.99 -14.59
C ALA A 313 -2.25 17.07 -15.26
N ASN A 314 -3.03 18.09 -14.90
CA ASN A 314 -4.38 18.29 -15.44
C ASN A 314 -4.37 18.51 -16.96
N LYS A 315 -3.39 19.26 -17.49
CA LYS A 315 -3.22 19.49 -18.94
C LYS A 315 -3.12 18.18 -19.73
N PHE A 316 -2.46 17.16 -19.16
CA PHE A 316 -2.23 15.89 -19.83
C PHE A 316 -3.19 14.77 -19.39
N GLY A 317 -4.17 15.05 -18.51
CA GLY A 317 -5.22 14.11 -18.11
C GLY A 317 -4.91 13.29 -16.84
N TRP A 318 -3.99 13.75 -16.01
CA TRP A 318 -3.70 13.21 -14.69
C TRP A 318 -4.22 14.14 -13.59
N GLN A 319 -4.74 13.55 -12.50
CA GLN A 319 -5.37 14.32 -11.43
C GLN A 319 -4.40 15.08 -10.52
N ASP A 320 -3.14 14.64 -10.41
CA ASP A 320 -2.14 15.29 -9.56
C ASP A 320 -0.71 15.05 -10.04
N THR A 321 0.21 15.82 -9.47
CA THR A 321 1.64 15.80 -9.78
C THR A 321 2.28 14.44 -9.49
N TYR A 322 1.82 13.73 -8.46
CA TYR A 322 2.39 12.43 -8.07
C TYR A 322 2.14 11.38 -9.14
N VAL A 323 0.87 11.18 -9.53
CA VAL A 323 0.52 10.16 -10.52
C VAL A 323 1.06 10.51 -11.91
N PHE A 324 1.15 11.80 -12.22
CA PHE A 324 1.70 12.28 -13.48
C PHE A 324 3.20 11.98 -13.61
N THR A 325 3.98 12.29 -12.56
CA THR A 325 5.42 12.01 -12.55
C THR A 325 5.73 10.51 -12.48
N LYS A 326 4.87 9.71 -11.83
CA LYS A 326 4.95 8.24 -11.88
C LYS A 326 4.70 7.70 -13.29
N ALA A 327 3.69 8.20 -14.00
CA ALA A 327 3.41 7.80 -15.38
C ALA A 327 4.59 8.13 -16.31
N MET A 328 5.17 9.33 -16.19
CA MET A 328 6.40 9.69 -16.93
C MET A 328 7.57 8.78 -16.56
N GLY A 329 7.70 8.38 -15.29
CA GLY A 329 8.71 7.41 -14.87
C GLY A 329 8.56 6.05 -15.56
N GLU A 330 7.33 5.56 -15.73
CA GLU A 330 7.06 4.33 -16.49
C GLU A 330 7.41 4.48 -17.97
N MET A 331 7.07 5.61 -18.60
CA MET A 331 7.42 5.89 -20.00
C MET A 331 8.94 5.89 -20.22
N MET A 332 9.70 6.49 -19.29
CA MET A 332 11.16 6.49 -19.36
C MET A 332 11.74 5.09 -19.21
N ILE A 333 11.18 4.26 -18.32
CA ILE A 333 11.60 2.87 -18.16
C ILE A 333 11.36 2.08 -19.45
N ASP A 334 10.15 2.15 -20.01
CA ASP A 334 9.80 1.38 -21.21
C ASP A 334 10.63 1.81 -22.42
N SER A 335 10.84 3.12 -22.59
CA SER A 335 11.70 3.67 -23.64
C SER A 335 13.17 3.24 -23.50
N LEU A 336 13.68 3.17 -22.27
CA LEU A 336 15.10 2.94 -22.04
C LEU A 336 15.49 1.48 -21.83
N ARG A 337 14.59 0.59 -21.41
CA ARG A 337 14.96 -0.74 -20.91
C ARG A 337 15.73 -1.62 -21.89
N GLY A 338 15.53 -1.47 -23.19
CA GLY A 338 16.08 -2.37 -24.20
C GLY A 338 15.69 -3.82 -23.91
N GLU A 339 16.69 -4.71 -23.81
CA GLU A 339 16.46 -6.14 -23.54
C GLU A 339 16.26 -6.48 -22.06
N ILE A 340 16.34 -5.50 -21.14
CA ILE A 340 16.15 -5.76 -19.71
C ILE A 340 14.69 -6.16 -19.45
N PRO A 341 14.42 -7.33 -18.86
CA PRO A 341 13.08 -7.70 -18.41
C PRO A 341 12.60 -6.75 -17.32
N VAL A 342 11.40 -6.18 -17.51
CA VAL A 342 10.80 -5.21 -16.60
C VAL A 342 9.49 -5.76 -16.04
N VAL A 343 9.30 -5.62 -14.74
CA VAL A 343 8.01 -5.79 -14.08
C VAL A 343 7.58 -4.47 -13.47
N VAL A 344 6.39 -3.98 -13.80
CA VAL A 344 5.78 -2.82 -13.16
C VAL A 344 4.63 -3.27 -12.28
N ILE A 345 4.72 -3.01 -10.97
CA ILE A 345 3.62 -3.25 -10.02
C ILE A 345 2.88 -1.94 -9.79
N ARG A 346 1.59 -1.92 -10.11
CA ARG A 346 0.67 -0.78 -9.96
C ARG A 346 -0.40 -1.12 -8.90
N PRO A 347 -0.13 -0.93 -7.60
CA PRO A 347 -1.15 -1.12 -6.59
C PRO A 347 -2.07 0.09 -6.45
N SER A 348 -3.29 -0.14 -6.00
CA SER A 348 -4.22 0.90 -5.55
C SER A 348 -3.84 1.41 -4.14
N VAL A 349 -4.80 1.94 -3.37
CA VAL A 349 -4.52 2.44 -2.01
C VAL A 349 -4.08 1.27 -1.13
N ILE A 350 -2.85 1.34 -0.64
CA ILE A 350 -2.31 0.30 0.24
C ILE A 350 -2.66 0.60 1.68
N GLU A 351 -3.30 -0.37 2.31
CA GLU A 351 -3.74 -0.31 3.68
C GLU A 351 -3.01 -1.33 4.55
N SER A 352 -3.32 -1.33 5.85
CA SER A 352 -2.74 -2.24 6.83
C SER A 352 -2.76 -3.70 6.37
N THR A 353 -1.76 -4.46 6.85
CA THR A 353 -1.64 -5.89 6.52
C THR A 353 -2.88 -6.67 6.96
N TYR A 354 -3.33 -7.59 6.11
CA TYR A 354 -4.47 -8.44 6.42
C TYR A 354 -4.07 -9.56 7.38
N LYS A 355 -2.91 -10.18 7.14
CA LYS A 355 -2.47 -11.37 7.88
C LYS A 355 -1.01 -11.34 8.27
N GLU A 356 -0.10 -11.00 7.35
CA GLU A 356 1.34 -11.15 7.57
C GLU A 356 2.08 -9.81 7.62
N PRO A 357 3.07 -9.65 8.52
CA PRO A 357 3.52 -10.61 9.52
C PRO A 357 2.57 -10.74 10.71
N PHE A 358 1.68 -9.76 10.92
CA PHE A 358 0.55 -9.82 11.84
C PHE A 358 -0.53 -8.83 11.36
N PRO A 359 -1.82 -9.11 11.57
CA PRO A 359 -2.91 -8.27 11.09
C PRO A 359 -2.87 -6.84 11.64
N GLY A 360 -3.29 -5.87 10.82
CA GLY A 360 -3.47 -4.48 11.23
C GLY A 360 -2.16 -3.67 11.33
N TRP A 361 -1.02 -4.26 10.93
CA TRP A 361 0.24 -3.52 10.91
C TRP A 361 0.27 -2.47 9.80
N MET A 362 0.75 -1.27 10.14
CA MET A 362 0.93 -0.10 9.27
C MET A 362 2.01 0.83 9.84
N GLU A 363 2.67 1.68 9.02
CA GLU A 363 3.43 2.85 9.54
C GLU A 363 2.60 4.11 9.34
N GLY A 364 2.59 4.94 10.37
CA GLY A 364 2.12 6.31 10.29
C GLY A 364 0.63 6.42 9.96
N ASN A 365 0.18 7.66 9.78
CA ASN A 365 -1.18 7.97 9.37
C ASN A 365 -1.13 8.51 7.93
N ARG A 366 -1.76 7.82 6.98
CA ARG A 366 -1.66 8.07 5.54
C ARG A 366 -3.03 8.00 4.89
N MET A 367 -3.18 8.63 3.72
CA MET A 367 -4.39 8.55 2.90
C MET A 367 -5.68 8.78 3.70
N MET A 368 -6.44 7.72 3.97
CA MET A 368 -7.73 7.80 4.67
C MET A 368 -7.58 7.83 6.21
N ASP A 369 -6.43 7.47 6.76
CA ASP A 369 -6.21 7.38 8.21
C ASP A 369 -6.49 8.69 8.94
N PRO A 370 -6.05 9.88 8.46
CA PRO A 370 -6.44 11.12 9.09
C PRO A 370 -7.96 11.27 9.15
N ILE A 371 -8.68 10.94 8.08
CA ILE A 371 -10.15 11.07 8.02
C ILE A 371 -10.80 10.09 9.02
N ILE A 372 -10.34 8.84 9.06
CA ILE A 372 -10.81 7.80 9.98
C ILE A 372 -10.55 8.20 11.44
N LEU A 373 -9.36 8.71 11.75
CA LEU A 373 -8.97 9.12 13.10
C LEU A 373 -9.73 10.36 13.57
N HIS A 374 -9.90 11.37 12.71
CA HIS A 374 -10.69 12.56 13.04
C HIS A 374 -12.17 12.19 13.23
N TYR A 375 -12.69 11.25 12.44
CA TYR A 375 -14.03 10.71 12.63
C TYR A 375 -14.16 10.00 13.97
N GLY A 376 -13.27 9.05 14.28
CA GLY A 376 -13.27 8.31 15.54
C GLY A 376 -13.12 9.18 16.79
N LYS A 377 -12.39 10.31 16.67
CA LYS A 377 -12.26 11.33 17.72
C LYS A 377 -13.47 12.28 17.80
N GLY A 378 -14.49 12.08 16.98
CA GLY A 378 -15.66 12.94 16.90
C GLY A 378 -15.38 14.35 16.34
N GLN A 379 -14.19 14.60 15.80
CA GLN A 379 -13.76 15.90 15.27
C GLN A 379 -14.27 16.14 13.84
N LEU A 380 -14.58 15.06 13.13
CA LEU A 380 -15.16 15.07 11.79
C LEU A 380 -16.45 14.24 11.81
N THR A 381 -17.55 14.77 11.28
CA THR A 381 -18.86 14.06 11.27
C THR A 381 -19.44 13.87 9.88
N GLY A 382 -18.69 14.26 8.85
CA GLY A 382 -19.01 14.00 7.47
C GLY A 382 -17.80 14.24 6.58
N PHE A 383 -17.88 13.83 5.32
CA PHE A 383 -16.79 13.98 4.36
C PHE A 383 -17.29 14.18 2.93
N LEU A 384 -16.49 14.85 2.11
CA LEU A 384 -16.76 15.09 0.69
C LEU A 384 -16.38 13.86 -0.13
N VAL A 385 -17.38 13.18 -0.71
CA VAL A 385 -17.20 11.94 -1.47
C VAL A 385 -18.47 11.57 -2.25
N ASP A 386 -18.33 10.88 -3.37
CA ASP A 386 -19.46 10.18 -4.00
C ASP A 386 -19.87 8.98 -3.13
N PRO A 387 -21.09 8.95 -2.55
CA PRO A 387 -21.54 7.82 -1.75
C PRO A 387 -21.55 6.47 -2.49
N ASN A 388 -21.61 6.50 -3.82
CA ASN A 388 -21.57 5.33 -4.69
C ASN A 388 -20.18 5.09 -5.31
N GLY A 389 -19.23 5.98 -5.03
CA GLY A 389 -17.84 5.85 -5.42
C GLY A 389 -17.21 4.61 -4.79
N VAL A 390 -16.31 3.98 -5.53
CA VAL A 390 -15.58 2.79 -5.06
C VAL A 390 -14.20 3.22 -4.61
N LEU A 391 -13.88 2.94 -3.36
CA LEU A 391 -12.55 3.03 -2.81
C LEU A 391 -11.78 1.76 -3.15
N ASP A 392 -10.71 1.89 -3.92
CA ASP A 392 -9.85 0.76 -4.27
C ASP A 392 -8.72 0.64 -3.24
N VAL A 393 -8.86 -0.33 -2.35
CA VAL A 393 -7.92 -0.62 -1.26
C VAL A 393 -7.40 -2.04 -1.35
N VAL A 394 -6.11 -2.22 -1.04
CA VAL A 394 -5.43 -3.51 -1.00
C VAL A 394 -4.52 -3.62 0.23
N PRO A 395 -4.53 -4.76 0.95
CA PRO A 395 -3.62 -4.98 2.07
C PRO A 395 -2.15 -5.03 1.61
N ALA A 396 -1.26 -4.46 2.41
CA ALA A 396 0.17 -4.41 2.11
C ALA A 396 0.80 -5.79 1.82
N ASP A 397 0.45 -6.82 2.61
CA ASP A 397 0.95 -8.18 2.45
C ASP A 397 0.53 -8.83 1.13
N MET A 398 -0.66 -8.51 0.62
CA MET A 398 -1.10 -8.98 -0.70
C MET A 398 -0.29 -8.35 -1.84
N VAL A 399 0.05 -7.07 -1.73
CA VAL A 399 0.91 -6.38 -2.72
C VAL A 399 2.30 -6.99 -2.74
N VAL A 400 2.87 -7.31 -1.58
CA VAL A 400 4.17 -7.98 -1.53
C VAL A 400 4.12 -9.37 -2.17
N ASN A 401 3.08 -10.17 -1.89
CA ASN A 401 2.91 -11.49 -2.48
C ASN A 401 2.78 -11.42 -4.01
N ALA A 402 1.96 -10.51 -4.52
CA ALA A 402 1.83 -10.26 -5.97
C ALA A 402 3.17 -9.85 -6.60
N THR A 403 3.94 -9.00 -5.91
CA THR A 403 5.25 -8.55 -6.37
C THR A 403 6.23 -9.71 -6.50
N PHE A 404 6.37 -10.54 -5.46
CA PHE A 404 7.27 -11.69 -5.49
C PHE A 404 6.91 -12.72 -6.55
N ALA A 405 5.62 -12.93 -6.75
CA ALA A 405 5.14 -13.82 -7.79
C ALA A 405 5.45 -13.30 -9.19
N ALA A 406 5.20 -12.02 -9.45
CA ALA A 406 5.55 -11.39 -10.71
C ALA A 406 7.07 -11.48 -10.93
N MET A 407 7.87 -11.24 -9.89
CA MET A 407 9.33 -11.40 -9.96
C MET A 407 9.76 -12.82 -10.32
N ALA A 408 9.20 -13.83 -9.66
CA ALA A 408 9.55 -15.22 -9.92
C ALA A 408 9.17 -15.66 -11.34
N LYS A 409 7.97 -15.27 -11.78
CA LYS A 409 7.46 -15.57 -13.13
C LYS A 409 8.35 -14.97 -14.22
N HIS A 410 8.64 -13.68 -14.12
CA HIS A 410 9.32 -12.93 -15.19
C HIS A 410 10.83 -13.03 -15.12
N GLY A 411 11.37 -13.09 -13.91
CA GLY A 411 12.80 -13.20 -13.70
C GLY A 411 13.39 -14.57 -14.03
N ALA A 412 12.59 -15.65 -14.01
CA ALA A 412 13.03 -16.99 -14.41
C ALA A 412 13.01 -17.18 -15.94
N GLY A 413 12.06 -16.53 -16.63
CA GLY A 413 11.88 -16.67 -18.08
C GLY A 413 12.85 -15.85 -18.91
N GLY A 414 13.42 -14.77 -18.36
CA GLY A 414 14.41 -13.92 -19.03
C GLY A 414 13.91 -13.26 -20.32
N LYS A 415 12.60 -13.24 -20.56
CA LYS A 415 12.02 -12.62 -21.76
C LYS A 415 12.17 -11.10 -21.64
N PRO A 416 12.62 -10.42 -22.71
CA PRO A 416 12.83 -8.97 -22.72
C PRO A 416 11.49 -8.23 -22.84
N GLU A 417 10.53 -8.51 -21.95
CA GLU A 417 9.19 -7.92 -21.91
C GLU A 417 9.03 -6.93 -20.76
N CYS A 418 8.08 -6.00 -20.92
CA CYS A 418 7.61 -5.11 -19.87
C CYS A 418 6.23 -5.59 -19.42
N SER A 419 6.18 -6.26 -18.27
CA SER A 419 4.98 -6.87 -17.72
C SER A 419 4.39 -5.99 -16.62
N ILE A 420 3.09 -5.70 -16.71
CA ILE A 420 2.40 -4.77 -15.81
C ILE A 420 1.35 -5.52 -15.01
N TYR A 421 1.37 -5.31 -13.69
CA TYR A 421 0.42 -5.91 -12.76
C TYR A 421 -0.33 -4.83 -12.00
N GLN A 422 -1.64 -4.77 -12.17
CA GLN A 422 -2.51 -3.97 -11.33
C GLN A 422 -2.91 -4.79 -10.10
N VAL A 423 -2.60 -4.29 -8.91
CA VAL A 423 -2.97 -4.95 -7.65
C VAL A 423 -4.06 -4.12 -6.98
N ALA A 424 -5.31 -4.54 -7.17
CA ALA A 424 -6.46 -3.69 -6.93
C ALA A 424 -7.73 -4.52 -6.66
N SER A 425 -8.69 -3.96 -5.93
CA SER A 425 -9.90 -4.65 -5.50
C SER A 425 -11.17 -4.23 -6.24
N SER A 426 -11.20 -3.07 -6.91
CA SER A 426 -12.47 -2.45 -7.34
C SER A 426 -13.31 -3.26 -8.34
N VAL A 427 -12.72 -4.13 -9.16
CA VAL A 427 -13.48 -4.98 -10.09
C VAL A 427 -13.96 -6.29 -9.45
N VAL A 428 -13.22 -6.83 -8.47
CA VAL A 428 -13.46 -8.17 -7.91
C VAL A 428 -14.19 -8.10 -6.57
N ASN A 429 -13.87 -7.12 -5.72
CA ASN A 429 -14.40 -6.93 -4.38
C ASN A 429 -14.48 -5.42 -4.04
N PRO A 430 -15.42 -4.66 -4.67
CA PRO A 430 -15.50 -3.22 -4.50
C PRO A 430 -15.92 -2.82 -3.08
N LEU A 431 -15.18 -1.87 -2.48
CA LEU A 431 -15.60 -1.18 -1.26
C LEU A 431 -16.22 0.16 -1.62
N VAL A 432 -17.53 0.31 -1.39
CA VAL A 432 -18.26 1.57 -1.67
C VAL A 432 -18.17 2.51 -0.47
N PHE A 433 -18.02 3.82 -0.69
CA PHE A 433 -17.84 4.78 0.40
C PHE A 433 -19.00 4.83 1.42
N ARG A 434 -20.25 4.64 0.99
CA ARG A 434 -21.38 4.49 1.93
C ARG A 434 -21.24 3.28 2.86
N ASP A 435 -20.69 2.18 2.34
CA ASP A 435 -20.49 0.95 3.11
C ASP A 435 -19.30 1.14 4.06
N LEU A 436 -18.23 1.79 3.60
CA LEU A 436 -17.13 2.22 4.47
C LEU A 436 -17.62 3.11 5.63
N ALA A 437 -18.46 4.11 5.35
CA ALA A 437 -19.01 5.00 6.37
C ALA A 437 -19.81 4.22 7.44
N GLU A 438 -20.59 3.22 7.03
CA GLU A 438 -21.31 2.35 7.95
C GLU A 438 -20.36 1.45 8.75
N LEU A 439 -19.32 0.88 8.13
CA LEU A 439 -18.30 0.09 8.82
C LEU A 439 -17.56 0.90 9.89
N LEU A 440 -17.18 2.14 9.57
CA LEU A 440 -16.53 3.06 10.50
C LEU A 440 -17.45 3.40 11.68
N TYR A 441 -18.73 3.71 11.40
CA TYR A 441 -19.71 3.98 12.44
C TYR A 441 -19.88 2.78 13.38
N GLN A 442 -20.01 1.57 12.83
CA GLN A 442 -20.13 0.35 13.62
C GLN A 442 -18.90 0.10 14.48
N HIS A 443 -17.69 0.27 13.90
CA HIS A 443 -16.43 0.10 14.62
C HIS A 443 -16.34 1.03 15.82
N PHE A 444 -16.45 2.34 15.62
CA PHE A 444 -16.32 3.34 16.70
C PHE A 444 -17.52 3.37 17.65
N SER A 445 -18.67 2.82 17.27
CA SER A 445 -19.77 2.59 18.20
C SER A 445 -19.49 1.42 19.15
N SER A 446 -18.83 0.36 18.67
CA SER A 446 -18.46 -0.79 19.50
C SER A 446 -17.15 -0.61 20.28
N SER A 447 -16.22 0.15 19.73
CA SER A 447 -14.87 0.38 20.24
C SER A 447 -14.55 1.88 20.15
N PRO A 448 -15.21 2.73 20.96
CA PRO A 448 -15.01 4.18 20.91
C PRO A 448 -13.61 4.56 21.40
N PHE A 449 -13.08 5.66 20.88
CA PHE A 449 -11.95 6.31 21.54
C PHE A 449 -12.37 6.88 22.88
N MET A 450 -11.42 6.95 23.81
CA MET A 450 -11.60 7.64 25.08
C MET A 450 -11.14 9.08 24.94
N ASP A 451 -11.94 10.00 25.45
CA ASP A 451 -11.53 11.39 25.59
C ASP A 451 -10.52 11.54 26.77
N PRO A 452 -9.93 12.73 26.98
CA PRO A 452 -8.99 12.96 28.07
C PRO A 452 -9.58 12.73 29.48
N THR A 453 -10.91 12.67 29.62
CA THR A 453 -11.61 12.37 30.88
C THR A 453 -11.86 10.88 31.08
N GLY A 454 -11.50 10.04 30.09
CA GLY A 454 -11.78 8.61 30.09
C GLY A 454 -13.19 8.24 29.62
N SER A 455 -13.96 9.21 29.10
CA SER A 455 -15.32 8.97 28.61
C SER A 455 -15.30 8.52 27.14
N PRO A 456 -16.17 7.59 26.74
CA PRO A 456 -16.24 7.12 25.35
C PRO A 456 -16.78 8.21 24.42
N VAL A 457 -16.00 8.52 23.38
CA VAL A 457 -16.39 9.45 22.32
C VAL A 457 -17.48 8.83 21.46
N ARG A 458 -18.67 9.44 21.46
CA ARG A 458 -19.80 9.00 20.63
C ARG A 458 -19.76 9.68 19.27
N VAL A 459 -19.60 8.90 18.21
CA VAL A 459 -19.60 9.40 16.84
C VAL A 459 -20.99 9.22 16.20
N PRO A 460 -21.53 10.23 15.48
CA PRO A 460 -22.73 10.04 14.69
C PRO A 460 -22.42 9.28 13.40
N LYS A 461 -23.45 8.75 12.71
CA LYS A 461 -23.25 8.24 11.34
C LYS A 461 -22.63 9.33 10.46
N MET A 462 -21.56 8.98 9.76
CA MET A 462 -20.85 9.93 8.90
C MET A 462 -21.77 10.40 7.76
N LYS A 463 -21.90 11.72 7.60
CA LYS A 463 -22.62 12.30 6.47
C LYS A 463 -21.71 12.39 5.24
N LEU A 464 -22.21 11.97 4.09
CA LEU A 464 -21.46 12.02 2.83
C LEU A 464 -21.99 13.16 1.97
N PHE A 465 -21.10 13.98 1.45
CA PHE A 465 -21.42 15.18 0.69
C PHE A 465 -20.87 15.09 -0.74
N SER A 466 -21.65 15.51 -1.72
CA SER A 466 -21.22 15.62 -3.12
C SER A 466 -20.79 17.04 -3.52
N SER A 467 -20.89 18.03 -2.61
CA SER A 467 -20.51 19.41 -2.86
C SER A 467 -19.64 19.97 -1.73
N MET A 468 -18.59 20.74 -2.09
CA MET A 468 -17.71 21.39 -1.12
C MET A 468 -18.46 22.44 -0.28
N GLU A 469 -19.50 23.07 -0.86
CA GLU A 469 -20.33 24.06 -0.18
C GLU A 469 -21.15 23.44 0.95
N ASP A 470 -21.86 22.34 0.69
CA ASP A 470 -22.65 21.65 1.71
C ASP A 470 -21.76 21.04 2.79
N PHE A 471 -20.63 20.46 2.38
CA PHE A 471 -19.63 19.93 3.27
C PHE A 471 -19.10 21.01 4.23
N SER A 472 -18.63 22.14 3.69
CA SER A 472 -18.14 23.29 4.46
C SER A 472 -19.22 23.82 5.42
N SER A 473 -20.45 23.98 4.94
CA SER A 473 -21.60 24.44 5.75
C SER A 473 -21.94 23.47 6.88
N HIS A 474 -21.79 22.16 6.67
CA HIS A 474 -21.94 21.16 7.72
C HIS A 474 -20.82 21.25 8.77
N LEU A 475 -19.56 21.37 8.35
CA LEU A 475 -18.43 21.49 9.26
C LEU A 475 -18.52 22.73 10.14
N TRP A 476 -18.89 23.88 9.58
CA TRP A 476 -19.10 25.11 10.34
C TRP A 476 -20.18 24.95 11.41
N ARG A 477 -21.34 24.40 11.03
CA ARG A 477 -22.43 24.11 11.99
C ARG A 477 -21.99 23.15 13.09
N HIS A 478 -21.16 22.16 12.76
CA HIS A 478 -20.63 21.21 13.73
C HIS A 478 -19.62 21.83 14.69
N ALA A 479 -18.65 22.60 14.17
CA ALA A 479 -17.62 23.26 14.98
C ALA A 479 -18.23 24.25 15.99
N ILE A 480 -19.26 25.01 15.57
CA ILE A 480 -20.00 25.92 16.46
C ILE A 480 -20.73 25.15 17.57
N LYS A 481 -21.32 23.98 17.26
CA LYS A 481 -22.02 23.17 18.27
C LYS A 481 -21.06 22.55 19.28
N GLN A 482 -19.92 22.04 18.85
CA GLN A 482 -18.95 21.38 19.74
C GLN A 482 -18.29 22.34 20.74
N THR A 483 -18.16 23.62 20.42
CA THR A 483 -17.63 24.63 21.33
C THR A 483 -18.61 25.05 22.43
N GLY A 484 -19.78 24.40 22.54
CA GLY A 484 -20.78 24.65 23.60
C GLY A 484 -21.65 25.89 23.37
N LEU A 485 -21.61 26.46 22.16
CA LEU A 485 -22.18 27.78 21.86
C LEU A 485 -23.70 27.82 21.71
N GLY A 486 -24.38 26.66 21.75
CA GLY A 486 -25.84 26.62 21.82
C GLY A 486 -26.41 27.13 23.15
N ALA A 487 -25.58 27.23 24.20
CA ALA A 487 -26.00 27.59 25.55
C ALA A 487 -25.39 28.90 26.10
N PHE A 488 -24.43 29.50 25.41
CA PHE A 488 -23.76 30.75 25.82
C PHE A 488 -23.67 31.74 24.65
N THR A 489 -24.82 32.15 24.12
CA THR A 489 -24.90 33.43 23.43
C THR A 489 -24.82 34.52 24.49
N ASN A 490 -23.63 35.07 24.72
CA ASN A 490 -23.55 36.42 25.30
C ASN A 490 -24.41 37.35 24.42
N LEU A 491 -25.08 38.32 25.03
CA LEU A 491 -26.12 39.18 24.46
C LEU A 491 -25.76 39.92 23.13
N ASP A 492 -24.54 39.79 22.61
CA ASP A 492 -24.06 40.46 21.39
C ASP A 492 -23.74 39.53 20.20
N GLY A 493 -23.99 38.21 20.28
CA GLY A 493 -23.91 37.31 19.12
C GLY A 493 -22.52 37.17 18.46
N LYS A 494 -21.46 37.79 19.00
CA LYS A 494 -20.08 37.69 18.48
C LYS A 494 -19.33 36.57 19.18
N LEU A 495 -18.82 35.63 18.38
CA LEU A 495 -17.91 34.57 18.80
C LEU A 495 -16.63 35.20 19.38
N SER A 496 -16.10 34.67 20.48
CA SER A 496 -14.75 35.07 20.91
C SER A 496 -13.78 34.79 19.77
N HIS A 497 -12.98 35.79 19.37
CA HIS A 497 -12.02 35.67 18.28
C HIS A 497 -11.12 34.42 18.39
N LYS A 498 -10.84 33.96 19.62
CA LYS A 498 -10.07 32.74 19.88
C LYS A 498 -10.82 31.46 19.47
N LEU A 499 -12.10 31.35 19.79
CA LEU A 499 -12.95 30.20 19.43
C LEU A 499 -13.24 30.17 17.94
N GLU A 500 -13.43 31.34 17.34
CA GLU A 500 -13.58 31.49 15.89
C GLU A 500 -12.34 31.00 15.15
N SER A 501 -11.15 31.38 15.63
CA SER A 501 -9.88 30.92 15.06
C SER A 501 -9.74 29.39 15.13
N ILE A 502 -10.15 28.77 16.24
CA ILE A 502 -10.09 27.30 16.40
C ILE A 502 -11.05 26.60 15.43
N CYS A 503 -12.31 27.05 15.37
CA CYS A 503 -13.30 26.48 14.44
C CYS A 503 -12.83 26.62 12.99
N ARG A 504 -12.35 27.81 12.62
CA ARG A 504 -11.83 28.11 11.29
C ARG A 504 -10.68 27.18 10.91
N LYS A 505 -9.69 27.01 11.79
CA LYS A 505 -8.55 26.12 11.53
C LYS A 505 -9.00 24.68 11.28
N SER A 506 -9.91 24.16 12.09
CA SER A 506 -10.43 22.79 11.92
C SER A 506 -11.20 22.62 10.60
N VAL A 507 -12.06 23.59 10.26
CA VAL A 507 -12.82 23.57 9.00
C VAL A 507 -11.90 23.67 7.78
N GLU A 508 -10.93 24.58 7.79
CA GLU A 508 -9.98 24.73 6.68
C GLU A 508 -9.10 23.49 6.52
N GLN A 509 -8.68 22.84 7.62
CA GLN A 509 -7.95 21.58 7.54
C GLN A 509 -8.79 20.45 6.89
N ALA A 510 -10.06 20.32 7.27
CA ALA A 510 -10.95 19.32 6.68
C ALA A 510 -11.28 19.60 5.20
N LYS A 511 -11.48 20.88 4.83
CA LYS A 511 -11.64 21.31 3.44
C LYS A 511 -10.40 21.02 2.60
N TYR A 512 -9.23 21.24 3.18
CA TYR A 512 -7.96 20.96 2.54
C TYR A 512 -7.78 19.46 2.25
N LEU A 513 -8.05 18.58 3.23
CA LEU A 513 -8.03 17.12 3.01
C LEU A 513 -9.06 16.71 1.95
N ALA A 514 -10.28 17.24 2.02
CA ALA A 514 -11.30 16.98 1.01
C ALA A 514 -10.86 17.41 -0.38
N LYS A 515 -10.16 18.54 -0.52
CA LYS A 515 -9.67 19.02 -1.81
C LYS A 515 -8.58 18.12 -2.39
N ILE A 516 -7.68 17.63 -1.55
CA ILE A 516 -6.59 16.73 -1.96
C ILE A 516 -7.12 15.37 -2.41
N TYR A 517 -8.11 14.84 -1.69
CA TYR A 517 -8.66 13.52 -1.99
C TYR A 517 -9.85 13.54 -2.95
N GLU A 518 -10.29 14.71 -3.43
CA GLU A 518 -11.44 14.87 -4.32
C GLU A 518 -11.32 13.98 -5.56
N SER A 519 -10.16 13.99 -6.22
CA SER A 519 -9.92 13.18 -7.41
C SER A 519 -9.98 11.66 -7.18
N TYR A 520 -9.76 11.22 -5.95
CA TYR A 520 -9.79 9.81 -5.55
C TYR A 520 -11.17 9.39 -5.02
N THR A 521 -11.84 10.28 -4.29
CA THR A 521 -13.17 10.07 -3.71
C THR A 521 -14.29 10.14 -4.76
N PHE A 522 -14.05 10.80 -5.89
CA PHE A 522 -14.95 10.83 -7.05
C PHE A 522 -14.39 10.05 -8.24
N TYR A 523 -13.45 9.13 -8.01
CA TYR A 523 -12.83 8.36 -9.08
C TYR A 523 -13.78 7.30 -9.68
N GLY A 524 -14.13 7.46 -10.95
CA GLY A 524 -14.99 6.52 -11.68
C GLY A 524 -14.25 5.39 -12.41
N GLY A 525 -12.92 5.34 -12.33
CA GLY A 525 -12.12 4.22 -12.81
C GLY A 525 -12.29 2.96 -11.96
N ARG A 526 -12.25 1.79 -12.58
CA ARG A 526 -12.33 0.46 -11.98
C ARG A 526 -11.18 -0.37 -12.49
N ILE A 527 -10.21 -0.60 -11.62
CA ILE A 527 -8.92 -1.19 -11.95
C ILE A 527 -9.11 -2.71 -12.09
N GLU A 528 -8.86 -3.22 -13.28
CA GLU A 528 -8.97 -4.64 -13.58
C GLU A 528 -7.62 -5.34 -13.47
N GLU A 529 -7.59 -6.43 -12.72
CA GLU A 529 -6.52 -7.43 -12.80
C GLU A 529 -6.71 -8.31 -14.04
N ALA A 530 -5.66 -8.64 -14.79
CA ALA A 530 -5.77 -9.43 -16.03
C ALA A 530 -6.61 -10.71 -15.89
N ARG A 531 -7.55 -10.94 -16.83
CA ARG A 531 -8.51 -12.06 -16.82
C ARG A 531 -7.91 -13.45 -17.00
N ASP A 532 -6.88 -13.63 -17.83
CA ASP A 532 -6.22 -14.93 -18.00
C ASP A 532 -5.29 -15.28 -16.83
N GLU A 533 -4.89 -14.26 -16.08
CA GLU A 533 -4.14 -14.41 -14.84
C GLU A 533 -5.06 -14.39 -13.62
N GLY A 534 -6.34 -14.00 -13.73
CA GLY A 534 -7.26 -13.78 -12.59
C GLY A 534 -7.62 -15.03 -11.77
N LYS A 535 -7.41 -16.24 -12.30
CA LYS A 535 -7.43 -17.48 -11.49
C LYS A 535 -6.12 -17.64 -10.70
N ARG A 536 -4.99 -17.23 -11.29
CA ARG A 536 -3.67 -17.18 -10.65
C ARG A 536 -3.52 -15.98 -9.71
N SER A 537 -4.01 -14.77 -9.99
CA SER A 537 -3.97 -13.60 -9.09
C SER A 537 -4.75 -13.86 -7.82
N LYS A 538 -5.92 -14.52 -7.93
CA LYS A 538 -6.65 -15.04 -6.75
C LYS A 538 -5.85 -16.10 -5.99
N GLN A 539 -5.20 -17.03 -6.68
CA GLN A 539 -4.27 -17.97 -6.03
C GLN A 539 -3.02 -17.27 -5.46
N LEU A 540 -2.57 -16.15 -6.02
CA LEU A 540 -1.40 -15.35 -5.62
C LEU A 540 -1.68 -14.48 -4.40
N MET A 541 -2.87 -13.90 -4.34
CA MET A 541 -3.37 -13.18 -3.17
C MET A 541 -3.81 -14.13 -2.06
N GLN A 542 -4.23 -15.36 -2.41
CA GLN A 542 -4.53 -16.44 -1.45
C GLN A 542 -3.33 -17.33 -1.10
N LEU A 543 -2.19 -17.16 -1.79
CA LEU A 543 -0.99 -17.94 -1.53
C LEU A 543 -0.51 -17.57 -0.14
N GLN A 544 -0.85 -18.43 0.81
CA GLN A 544 -0.17 -18.49 2.08
C GLN A 544 1.26 -18.91 1.76
N LEU A 545 2.14 -17.94 1.53
CA LEU A 545 3.58 -18.16 1.68
C LEU A 545 3.82 -18.38 3.17
N SER A 546 3.46 -19.58 3.65
CA SER A 546 3.56 -20.05 5.04
C SER A 546 4.97 -19.98 5.63
N LYS A 547 5.94 -19.53 4.81
CA LYS A 547 7.30 -19.19 5.19
C LYS A 547 7.68 -17.81 4.64
N MET A 548 7.09 -16.78 5.25
CA MET A 548 7.84 -15.65 5.76
C MET A 548 8.65 -14.87 4.71
N LEU A 549 7.93 -14.16 3.84
CA LEU A 549 8.50 -13.31 2.80
C LEU A 549 7.78 -11.95 2.82
N LEU A 550 8.47 -10.86 3.13
CA LEU A 550 7.90 -9.51 3.10
C LEU A 550 8.82 -8.41 2.52
N LEU A 551 9.78 -8.67 1.62
CA LEU A 551 10.75 -7.63 1.17
C LEU A 551 10.19 -6.30 0.65
N ILE A 552 8.92 -6.22 0.23
CA ILE A 552 8.50 -5.17 -0.71
C ILE A 552 7.27 -4.40 -0.20
N SER A 553 7.10 -4.23 1.12
CA SER A 553 6.04 -3.34 1.64
C SER A 553 6.45 -1.86 1.60
N ALA A 554 7.71 -1.57 1.28
CA ALA A 554 8.41 -0.32 1.57
C ALA A 554 7.99 0.91 0.77
N ALA A 555 7.70 0.67 -0.49
CA ALA A 555 7.58 1.72 -1.48
C ALA A 555 6.39 2.63 -1.22
N TYR A 556 5.40 2.07 -0.53
CA TYR A 556 4.02 2.42 -0.76
C TYR A 556 3.51 3.53 0.12
N CYS A 557 4.37 4.01 1.01
CA CYS A 557 3.84 4.38 2.29
C CYS A 557 4.61 5.59 2.88
N LYS A 558 5.94 5.76 2.75
CA LYS A 558 6.67 6.61 3.71
C LYS A 558 6.38 8.13 3.85
N ARG A 559 5.72 8.87 2.95
CA ARG A 559 5.57 10.34 3.18
C ARG A 559 4.30 10.97 2.60
N ILE A 560 3.34 11.24 3.49
CA ILE A 560 2.46 12.42 3.44
C ILE A 560 2.32 12.87 4.91
N ILE A 561 3.03 13.92 5.32
CA ILE A 561 2.84 14.55 6.63
C ILE A 561 2.29 15.95 6.36
N PHE A 562 1.06 16.20 6.81
CA PHE A 562 0.56 17.56 6.98
C PHE A 562 0.96 18.11 8.34
N PHE A 563 1.53 19.31 8.34
CA PHE A 563 1.53 20.21 9.49
C PHE A 563 0.20 20.94 9.58
#